data_AF-A0A0C9UDP6-F1
#
_entry.id   AF-A0A0C9UDP6-F1
#
_cell.length_a   1.000
_cell.length_b   1.000
_cell.length_c   1.000
_cell.angle_alpha   90.00
_cell.angle_beta   90.00
_cell.angle_gamma   90.00
#
_symmetry.space_group_name_H-M   'P 1'
#
loop_
_entity.id
_entity.type
_entity.pdbx_description
1 polymer ?
#
loop_
_entity_poly.entity_id
_entity_poly.type
_entity_poly.pdbx_seq_one_letter_code
_entity_poly.pdbx_strand_id
1 'polypeptide(L)'
;LVNKLSDSELIIEVMAGAPEYWAAILDTERYMNTVEFQSAIKYHESSLTNPPFGTTSTTGLEDPRNTSSPGGSFKRQNFVRSHKIGSSPETSCPAFPKDDVNVSKKATPKSKGAHPCRHCGSGKHWDYECKYSSAKSKTACTRAVESSFDKGEAQCEYDELY
;
A
#
# COMPACT_ATOMS: atom_id res chain seq x y z
N LEU A 1 -14.47 42.90 28.22
CA LEU A 1 -14.65 43.15 26.78
C LEU A 1 -15.24 41.88 26.18
N VAL A 2 -16.55 41.85 25.95
CA VAL A 2 -17.19 40.73 25.23
C VAL A 2 -16.98 41.06 23.76
N ASN A 3 -15.99 40.43 23.13
CA ASN A 3 -15.72 40.62 21.71
C ASN A 3 -16.97 40.17 20.92
N LYS A 4 -17.69 41.13 20.36
CA LYS A 4 -18.76 40.88 19.37
C LYS A 4 -18.09 40.54 18.04
N LEU A 5 -17.42 39.39 17.99
CA LEU A 5 -16.99 38.82 16.71
C LEU A 5 -18.26 38.44 15.94
N SER A 6 -18.28 38.77 14.65
CA SER A 6 -19.30 38.24 13.75
C SER A 6 -19.15 36.72 13.63
N ASP A 7 -20.25 36.03 13.29
CA ASP A 7 -20.25 34.58 13.18
C ASP A 7 -19.18 34.05 12.21
N SER A 8 -18.93 34.77 11.11
CA SER A 8 -17.87 34.45 10.15
C SER A 8 -16.47 34.61 10.74
N GLU A 9 -16.21 35.70 11.46
CA GLU A 9 -14.92 35.90 12.14
C GLU A 9 -14.69 34.84 13.22
N LEU A 10 -15.74 34.43 13.93
CA LEU A 10 -15.66 33.36 14.93
C LEU A 10 -15.35 32.01 14.28
N ILE A 11 -15.98 31.69 13.15
CA ILE A 11 -15.69 30.46 12.38
C ILE A 11 -14.25 30.45 11.89
N ILE A 12 -13.76 31.57 11.36
CA ILE A 12 -12.37 31.71 10.88
C ILE A 12 -11.39 31.54 12.04
N GLU A 13 -11.64 32.17 13.19
CA GLU A 13 -10.78 32.05 14.38
C GLU A 13 -10.71 30.60 14.88
N VAL A 14 -11.85 29.90 14.91
CA VAL A 14 -11.91 28.47 15.29
C VAL A 14 -11.12 27.61 14.30
N MET A 15 -11.27 27.87 12.99
CA MET A 15 -10.56 27.12 11.95
C MET A 15 -9.05 27.42 11.92
N ALA A 16 -8.64 28.63 12.29
CA ALA A 16 -7.22 28.99 12.45
C ALA A 16 -6.55 28.22 13.61
N GLY A 17 -7.32 27.87 14.65
CA GLY A 17 -6.87 27.02 15.75
C GLY A 17 -7.02 25.52 15.50
N ALA A 18 -7.70 25.13 14.42
CA ALA A 18 -7.97 23.73 14.10
C ALA A 18 -6.81 23.06 13.36
N PRO A 19 -6.71 21.71 13.40
CA PRO A 19 -5.77 20.97 12.56
C PRO A 19 -6.00 21.21 11.06
N GLU A 20 -4.92 21.29 10.28
CA GLU A 20 -4.96 21.62 8.84
C GLU A 20 -5.91 20.72 8.03
N TYR A 21 -6.03 19.43 8.38
CA TYR A 21 -6.92 18.50 7.68
C TYR A 21 -8.41 18.79 7.87
N TRP A 22 -8.80 19.62 8.84
CA TRP A 22 -10.18 20.07 9.01
C TRP A 22 -10.62 20.91 7.82
N ALA A 23 -9.73 21.71 7.22
CA ALA A 23 -10.03 22.52 6.03
C ALA A 23 -10.35 21.67 4.78
N ALA A 24 -9.97 20.39 4.77
CA ALA A 24 -10.35 19.46 3.70
C ALA A 24 -11.75 18.87 3.90
N ILE A 25 -12.33 18.99 5.10
CA ILE A 25 -13.61 18.38 5.50
C ILE A 25 -14.68 19.46 5.67
N LEU A 26 -14.32 20.61 6.24
CA LEU A 26 -15.20 21.73 6.53
C LEU A 26 -14.89 22.89 5.58
N ASP A 27 -15.90 23.29 4.81
CA ASP A 27 -15.84 24.45 3.92
C ASP A 27 -16.42 25.69 4.63
N THR A 28 -15.53 26.56 5.10
CA THR A 28 -15.90 27.75 5.90
C THR A 28 -16.70 28.79 5.11
N GLU A 29 -16.56 28.84 3.79
CA GLU A 29 -17.30 29.80 2.96
C GLU A 29 -18.79 29.44 2.86
N ARG A 30 -19.13 28.19 3.17
CA ARG A 30 -20.49 27.66 3.07
C ARG A 30 -21.35 27.92 4.30
N TYR A 31 -20.74 28.20 5.45
CA TYR A 31 -21.47 28.37 6.71
C TYR A 31 -21.72 29.84 7.01
N MET A 32 -23.00 30.25 6.99
CA MET A 32 -23.38 31.66 7.18
C MET A 32 -23.54 32.03 8.66
N ASN A 33 -23.75 31.03 9.52
CA ASN A 33 -23.94 31.20 10.95
C ASN A 33 -23.22 30.10 11.74
N THR A 34 -22.98 30.40 13.02
CA THR A 34 -22.28 29.50 13.95
C THR A 34 -23.05 28.20 14.22
N VAL A 35 -24.37 28.21 14.11
CA VAL A 35 -25.23 27.04 14.35
C VAL A 35 -25.05 25.98 13.24
N GLU A 36 -25.00 26.42 11.98
CA GLU A 36 -24.71 25.56 10.83
C GLU A 36 -23.31 24.97 10.92
N PHE A 37 -22.32 25.79 11.29
CA PHE A 37 -20.95 25.33 11.49
C PHE A 37 -20.85 24.28 12.61
N GLN A 38 -21.49 24.50 13.76
CA GLN A 38 -21.55 23.52 14.85
C GLN A 38 -22.22 22.21 14.40
N SER A 39 -23.29 22.31 13.60
CA SER A 39 -23.99 21.16 13.04
C SER A 39 -23.08 20.36 12.10
N ALA A 40 -22.29 21.05 11.28
CA ALA A 40 -21.31 20.42 10.39
C ALA A 40 -20.17 19.74 11.15
N ILE A 41 -19.64 20.37 12.21
CA ILE A 41 -18.62 19.76 13.08
C ILE A 41 -19.19 18.47 13.68
N LYS A 42 -20.41 18.51 14.23
CA LYS A 42 -21.05 17.34 14.82
C LYS A 42 -21.28 16.23 13.79
N TYR A 43 -21.68 16.58 12.57
CA TYR A 43 -21.87 15.61 11.50
C TYR A 43 -20.56 14.93 11.09
N HIS A 44 -19.45 15.67 11.09
CA HIS A 44 -18.13 15.17 10.70
C HIS A 44 -17.25 14.73 11.88
N GLU A 45 -17.79 14.60 13.10
CA GLU A 45 -17.02 14.35 14.33
C GLU A 45 -16.04 13.17 14.20
N SER A 46 -16.49 12.06 13.62
CA SER A 46 -15.65 10.85 13.41
C SER A 46 -14.48 11.09 12.45
N SER A 47 -14.70 11.89 11.40
CA SER A 47 -13.67 12.27 10.42
C SER A 47 -12.75 13.38 10.94
N LEU A 48 -13.26 14.27 11.78
CA LEU A 48 -12.48 15.36 12.39
C LEU A 48 -11.60 14.86 13.54
N THR A 49 -12.01 13.81 14.24
CA THR A 49 -11.23 13.21 15.35
C THR A 49 -10.03 12.40 14.83
N ASN A 50 -10.18 11.77 13.65
CA ASN A 50 -9.17 10.88 13.10
C ASN A 50 -8.50 11.54 11.90
N PRO A 51 -7.24 12.02 12.00
CA PRO A 51 -6.54 12.57 10.86
C PRO A 51 -6.49 11.53 9.73
N PRO A 52 -6.73 11.93 8.45
CA PRO A 52 -6.78 11.02 7.31
C PRO A 52 -5.47 10.24 7.06
N PHE A 53 -4.38 10.65 7.71
CA PHE A 53 -3.06 10.02 7.60
C PHE A 53 -2.46 9.61 8.96
N GLY A 54 -3.20 9.74 10.06
CA GLY A 54 -2.76 9.26 11.36
C GLY A 54 -3.26 7.85 11.57
N THR A 55 -2.33 6.94 11.81
CA THR A 55 -2.57 5.54 12.14
C THR A 55 -3.45 5.49 13.39
N THR A 56 -4.76 5.43 13.22
CA THR A 56 -5.70 5.06 14.28
C THR A 56 -5.39 3.61 14.64
N SER A 57 -4.46 3.46 15.58
CA SER A 57 -4.21 2.20 16.25
C SER A 57 -5.39 1.94 17.19
N THR A 58 -6.55 1.60 16.62
CA THR A 58 -7.62 0.96 17.36
C THR A 58 -7.17 -0.46 17.67
N THR A 59 -6.57 -0.59 18.86
CA THR A 59 -6.63 -1.75 19.77
C THR A 59 -6.53 -3.14 19.15
N GLY A 60 -5.38 -3.80 19.33
CA GLY A 60 -5.35 -5.26 19.40
C GLY A 60 -4.12 -6.00 18.87
N LEU A 61 -2.88 -5.56 19.16
CA LEU A 61 -1.79 -6.48 19.51
C LEU A 61 -0.59 -5.67 20.02
N GLU A 62 -0.12 -6.01 21.21
CA GLU A 62 1.05 -5.40 21.83
C GLU A 62 2.32 -5.87 21.11
N ASP A 63 3.13 -4.94 20.59
CA ASP A 63 4.54 -5.21 20.25
C ASP A 63 5.43 -4.35 21.18
N PRO A 64 6.08 -4.95 22.19
CA PRO A 64 6.79 -4.20 23.21
C PRO A 64 8.24 -3.95 22.77
N ARG A 65 8.47 -3.20 21.70
CA ARG A 65 9.83 -2.79 21.31
C ARG A 65 9.88 -1.44 20.59
N ASN A 66 9.88 -0.34 21.35
CA ASN A 66 11.00 0.61 21.24
C ASN A 66 10.86 1.74 22.27
N THR A 67 11.65 1.64 23.32
CA THR A 67 12.09 2.78 24.11
C THR A 67 13.24 3.43 23.34
N SER A 68 13.10 4.67 22.85
CA SER A 68 14.19 5.66 22.64
C SER A 68 13.68 6.96 22.01
N SER A 69 13.62 8.00 22.84
CA SER A 69 13.78 9.46 22.66
C SER A 69 13.41 10.24 21.37
N PRO A 70 12.97 11.52 21.53
CA PRO A 70 12.49 12.38 20.45
C PRO A 70 13.60 13.24 19.83
N GLY A 71 13.59 13.37 18.50
CA GLY A 71 14.43 14.33 17.77
C GLY A 71 15.23 13.68 16.63
N GLY A 72 14.67 13.69 15.42
CA GLY A 72 15.39 13.25 14.23
C GLY A 72 14.50 13.20 13.01
N SER A 73 14.79 14.07 12.05
CA SER A 73 14.11 14.30 10.78
C SER A 73 13.49 13.05 10.15
N PHE A 74 12.20 13.15 9.79
CA PHE A 74 11.48 12.13 9.03
C PHE A 74 12.02 12.01 7.60
N LYS A 75 13.16 11.33 7.42
CA LYS A 75 13.38 10.58 6.19
C LYS A 75 12.54 9.31 6.33
N ARG A 76 11.28 9.34 5.88
CA ARG A 76 10.54 8.12 5.57
C ARG A 76 11.23 7.49 4.36
N GLN A 77 12.38 6.85 4.62
CA GLN A 77 12.89 5.87 3.69
C GLN A 77 11.90 4.71 3.80
N ASN A 78 10.94 4.68 2.89
CA ASN A 78 10.21 3.46 2.58
C ASN A 78 11.26 2.49 2.05
N PHE A 79 11.97 1.83 2.96
CA PHE A 79 12.73 0.64 2.62
C PHE A 79 11.68 -0.39 2.21
N VAL A 80 11.47 -0.52 0.90
CA VAL A 80 10.74 -1.64 0.34
C VAL A 80 11.51 -2.90 0.74
N ARG A 81 11.08 -3.52 1.83
CA ARG A 81 11.63 -4.80 2.29
C ARG A 81 10.96 -5.88 1.47
N SER A 82 11.61 -6.29 0.38
CA SER A 82 11.26 -7.53 -0.32
C SER A 82 11.66 -8.70 0.57
N HIS A 83 10.73 -9.19 1.37
CA HIS A 83 10.92 -10.45 2.08
C HIS A 83 10.99 -11.54 1.02
N LYS A 84 12.11 -12.28 0.99
CA LYS A 84 12.24 -13.47 0.14
C LYS A 84 11.07 -14.41 0.48
N ILE A 85 10.23 -14.72 -0.50
CA ILE A 85 9.10 -15.64 -0.34
C ILE A 85 9.63 -16.95 0.25
N GLY A 86 9.05 -17.41 1.37
CA GLY A 86 9.50 -18.60 2.09
C GLY A 86 10.50 -18.38 3.23
N SER A 87 10.82 -17.12 3.60
CA SER A 87 11.74 -16.81 4.73
C SER A 87 11.04 -16.52 6.06
N SER A 88 9.71 -16.40 6.08
CA SER A 88 8.97 -16.27 7.33
C SER A 88 8.77 -17.66 7.94
N PRO A 89 8.96 -17.85 9.26
CA PRO A 89 8.60 -19.08 9.94
C PRO A 89 7.10 -19.43 9.81
N GLU A 90 6.26 -18.48 9.42
CA GLU A 90 4.82 -18.67 9.15
C GLU A 90 4.52 -19.16 7.73
N THR A 91 5.49 -19.12 6.81
CA THR A 91 5.27 -19.73 5.49
C THR A 91 5.30 -21.24 5.63
N SER A 92 4.26 -21.91 5.13
CA SER A 92 4.16 -23.36 5.21
C SER A 92 5.41 -24.02 4.65
N CYS A 93 5.87 -25.07 5.33
CA CYS A 93 6.95 -25.89 4.81
C CYS A 93 6.58 -26.35 3.39
N PRO A 94 7.57 -26.44 2.47
CA PRO A 94 7.31 -26.92 1.12
C PRO A 94 6.55 -28.25 1.15
N ALA A 95 5.55 -28.39 0.29
CA ALA A 95 4.62 -29.53 0.30
C ALA A 95 5.30 -30.88 -0.01
N PHE A 96 6.52 -30.85 -0.58
CA PHE A 96 7.22 -32.04 -1.04
C PHE A 96 8.53 -32.29 -0.26
N PRO A 97 8.92 -33.57 -0.06
CA PRO A 97 10.19 -33.92 0.57
C PRO A 97 11.39 -33.29 -0.15
N LYS A 98 12.42 -32.95 0.63
CA LYS A 98 13.67 -32.37 0.10
C LYS A 98 14.34 -33.31 -0.90
N ASP A 99 14.52 -32.84 -2.13
CA ASP A 99 15.27 -33.55 -3.17
C ASP A 99 16.70 -33.01 -3.26
N ASP A 100 17.58 -33.62 -2.47
CA ASP A 100 19.01 -33.33 -2.41
C ASP A 100 19.85 -34.21 -3.36
N VAL A 101 19.18 -35.09 -4.11
CA VAL A 101 19.81 -35.98 -5.11
C VAL A 101 19.96 -35.22 -6.44
N ASN A 102 18.97 -34.41 -6.79
CA ASN A 102 19.03 -33.54 -7.94
C ASN A 102 19.88 -32.29 -7.67
N VAL A 103 21.04 -32.20 -8.34
CA VAL A 103 21.99 -31.09 -8.22
C VAL A 103 22.11 -30.37 -9.56
N SER A 104 21.90 -29.04 -9.56
CA SER A 104 22.03 -28.21 -10.75
C SER A 104 23.46 -28.29 -11.31
N LYS A 105 23.60 -28.43 -12.63
CA LYS A 105 24.92 -28.54 -13.30
C LYS A 105 25.76 -27.26 -13.27
N LYS A 106 25.13 -26.10 -13.14
CA LYS A 106 25.79 -24.79 -13.23
C LYS A 106 26.12 -24.25 -11.84
N ALA A 107 25.12 -23.65 -11.21
CA ALA A 107 25.26 -23.02 -9.91
C ALA A 107 24.01 -23.32 -9.10
N THR A 108 24.19 -23.78 -7.88
CA THR A 108 23.07 -24.10 -6.98
C THR A 108 22.53 -22.81 -6.34
N PRO A 109 21.23 -22.74 -5.99
CA PRO A 109 20.71 -21.62 -5.22
C PRO A 109 21.52 -21.35 -3.94
N LYS A 110 21.97 -22.42 -3.25
CA LYS A 110 22.83 -22.32 -2.06
C LYS A 110 24.18 -21.63 -2.37
N SER A 111 24.83 -21.98 -3.48
CA SER A 111 26.11 -21.36 -3.87
C SER A 111 25.98 -19.88 -4.22
N LYS A 112 24.80 -19.43 -4.66
CA LYS A 112 24.53 -18.03 -5.01
C LYS A 112 23.91 -17.21 -3.87
N GLY A 113 23.72 -17.79 -2.68
CA GLY A 113 22.96 -17.14 -1.60
C GLY A 113 21.50 -16.84 -1.96
N ALA A 114 20.95 -17.56 -2.94
CA ALA A 114 19.56 -17.49 -3.36
C ALA A 114 18.67 -18.35 -2.45
N HIS A 115 17.36 -18.17 -2.55
CA HIS A 115 16.41 -18.96 -1.76
C HIS A 115 16.44 -20.44 -2.17
N PRO A 116 16.20 -21.38 -1.24
CA PRO A 116 16.04 -22.78 -1.58
C PRO A 116 14.77 -22.99 -2.42
N CYS A 117 14.69 -24.14 -3.08
CA CYS A 117 13.59 -24.46 -3.99
C CYS A 117 12.23 -24.30 -3.31
N ARG A 118 11.28 -23.59 -3.95
CA ARG A 118 9.92 -23.34 -3.45
C ARG A 118 9.09 -24.62 -3.31
N HIS A 119 9.40 -25.65 -4.10
CA HIS A 119 8.63 -26.89 -4.14
C HIS A 119 9.06 -27.89 -3.07
N CYS A 120 10.36 -28.10 -2.87
CA CYS A 120 10.90 -29.12 -1.97
C CYS A 120 11.84 -28.58 -0.88
N GLY A 121 12.22 -27.30 -0.93
CA GLY A 121 13.14 -26.69 0.03
C GLY A 121 14.61 -27.08 -0.14
N SER A 122 14.98 -27.76 -1.24
CA SER A 122 16.38 -28.10 -1.54
C SER A 122 17.17 -26.87 -1.97
N GLY A 123 18.40 -26.74 -1.47
CA GLY A 123 19.33 -25.70 -1.91
C GLY A 123 20.18 -26.10 -3.11
N LYS A 124 20.00 -27.32 -3.64
CA LYS A 124 20.91 -27.94 -4.63
C LYS A 124 20.45 -27.83 -6.08
N HIS A 125 19.19 -27.54 -6.35
CA HIS A 125 18.65 -27.33 -7.70
C HIS A 125 17.74 -26.11 -7.75
N TRP A 126 17.54 -25.55 -8.94
CA TRP A 126 16.60 -24.45 -9.14
C TRP A 126 15.15 -24.94 -9.22
N ASP A 127 14.20 -24.05 -8.95
CA ASP A 127 12.77 -24.40 -8.99
C ASP A 127 12.35 -25.12 -10.26
N TYR A 128 12.82 -24.69 -11.43
CA TYR A 128 12.49 -25.30 -12.73
C TYR A 128 13.14 -26.68 -12.97
N GLU A 129 14.14 -27.05 -12.16
CA GLU A 129 14.81 -28.35 -12.21
C GLU A 129 14.18 -29.35 -11.22
N CYS A 130 13.33 -28.87 -10.30
CA CYS A 130 12.70 -29.70 -9.30
C CYS A 130 11.73 -30.71 -9.93
N LYS A 131 11.76 -31.96 -9.47
CA LYS A 131 10.83 -33.03 -9.90
C LYS A 131 9.35 -32.63 -9.73
N TYR A 132 9.08 -31.81 -8.73
CA TYR A 132 7.74 -31.33 -8.38
C TYR A 132 7.36 -30.01 -9.05
N SER A 133 8.24 -29.47 -9.90
CA SER A 133 7.93 -28.29 -10.70
C SER A 133 6.99 -28.67 -11.84
N SER A 134 5.94 -27.87 -12.04
CA SER A 134 4.98 -28.02 -13.13
C SER A 134 5.56 -27.52 -14.46
N ALA A 135 6.80 -27.88 -14.76
CA ALA A 135 7.56 -27.46 -15.94
C ALA A 135 7.11 -28.15 -17.26
N LYS A 136 5.82 -28.37 -17.45
CA LYS A 136 5.27 -28.91 -18.72
C LYS A 136 4.18 -28.05 -19.36
N SER A 137 3.55 -27.14 -18.63
CA SER A 137 2.64 -26.16 -19.22
C SER A 137 3.35 -24.81 -19.32
N LYS A 138 3.90 -24.49 -20.49
CA LYS A 138 4.28 -23.11 -20.82
C LYS A 138 2.99 -22.31 -20.99
N THR A 139 2.50 -21.71 -19.91
CA THR A 139 1.37 -20.78 -19.97
C THR A 139 1.89 -19.47 -20.57
N ALA A 140 1.61 -19.26 -21.86
CA ALA A 140 1.76 -17.95 -22.48
C ALA A 140 0.64 -17.05 -21.95
N CYS A 141 0.98 -16.00 -21.20
CA CYS A 141 0.01 -14.99 -20.80
C CYS A 141 -0.17 -14.02 -21.97
N THR A 142 -1.20 -14.23 -22.80
CA THR A 142 -1.61 -13.26 -23.81
C THR A 142 -2.58 -12.27 -23.17
N ARG A 143 -2.26 -10.98 -23.23
CA ARG A 143 -3.25 -9.92 -22.96
C ARG A 143 -4.01 -9.69 -24.27
N ALA A 144 -5.19 -10.29 -24.38
CA ALA A 144 -6.12 -9.93 -25.44
C ALA A 144 -6.65 -8.51 -25.14
N VAL A 145 -6.43 -7.59 -26.06
CA VAL A 145 -7.02 -6.25 -26.02
C VAL A 145 -8.04 -6.22 -27.14
N GLU A 146 -9.30 -6.11 -26.78
CA GLU A 146 -10.38 -5.87 -27.74
C GLU A 146 -10.47 -4.36 -27.97
N SER A 147 -10.12 -3.91 -29.16
CA SER A 147 -10.40 -2.54 -29.60
C SER A 147 -11.81 -2.50 -30.19
N SER A 148 -12.61 -1.53 -29.77
CA SER A 148 -13.89 -1.24 -30.42
C SER A 148 -13.66 -0.77 -31.86
N PHE A 149 -14.58 -1.11 -32.75
CA PHE A 149 -14.54 -0.73 -34.18
C PHE A 149 -14.35 0.79 -34.37
N ASP A 150 -15.09 1.57 -33.58
CA ASP A 150 -15.04 3.04 -33.53
C ASP A 150 -13.64 3.60 -33.23
N LYS A 151 -12.85 2.93 -32.38
CA LYS A 151 -11.46 3.35 -32.08
C LYS A 151 -10.49 3.01 -33.21
N GLY A 152 -10.80 1.97 -33.99
CA GLY A 152 -10.02 1.62 -35.16
C GLY A 152 -10.22 2.62 -36.29
N GLU A 153 -11.47 3.01 -36.54
CA GLU A 153 -11.83 4.03 -37.54
C GLU A 153 -11.21 5.39 -37.19
N ALA A 154 -11.32 5.82 -35.92
CA ALA A 154 -10.68 7.05 -35.46
C ALA A 154 -9.15 7.05 -35.63
N GLN A 155 -8.49 5.89 -35.50
CA GLN A 155 -7.05 5.78 -35.73
C GLN A 155 -6.71 5.84 -37.22
N CYS A 156 -7.51 5.18 -38.08
CA CYS A 156 -7.33 5.27 -39.53
C CYS A 156 -7.50 6.71 -40.04
N GLU A 157 -8.51 7.45 -39.56
CA GLU A 157 -8.71 8.85 -39.92
C GLU A 157 -7.53 9.73 -39.48
N TYR A 158 -6.99 9.49 -38.28
CA TYR A 158 -5.80 10.20 -37.80
C TYR A 158 -4.56 9.93 -38.67
N ASP A 159 -4.34 8.67 -39.03
CA ASP A 159 -3.20 8.24 -39.87
C ASP A 159 -3.33 8.71 -41.33
N GLU A 160 -4.55 9.00 -41.82
CA GLU A 160 -4.75 9.63 -43.14
C GLU A 160 -4.51 11.15 -43.13
N LEU A 161 -4.71 11.79 -41.98
CA LEU A 161 -4.54 13.23 -41.79
C LEU A 161 -3.08 13.65 -41.55
N TYR A 162 -2.19 12.72 -41.16
CA TYR A 162 -0.79 12.97 -40.79
C TYR A 162 0.19 11.98 -41.43
#